data_AF-D1VSQ5-F1
#
_entry.id   AF-D1VSQ5-F1
#
_cell.length_a   1.000
_cell.length_b   1.000
_cell.length_c   1.000
_cell.angle_alpha   90.00
_cell.angle_beta   90.00
_cell.angle_gamma   90.00
#
_symmetry.space_group_name_H-M   'P 1'
#
loop_
_entity.id
_entity.type
_entity.pdbx_description
1 polymer ?
#
loop_
_entity_poly.entity_id
_entity_poly.type
_entity_poly.pdbx_seq_one_letter_code
_entity_poly.pdbx_strand_id
1 'polypeptide(L)'
;MKRLKSIFFVVLSFLIVATTTIPIYAFEKDIVIDNSKIEDETVLRNNRYYYITEKDYPKTYYKELSSSDPSLSNTIQIFLDIIISKAYWPASVFTTIMHIGNEIYNFNMDGELKVTTVEHNVYRVDRLTGEKIYIRDKSYQTILLELFRRTSSGLEYVRSYSHTIYY
;
A
#
# COMPACT_ATOMS: atom_id res chain seq x y z
N MET A 1 -6.57 -15.11 -43.81
CA MET A 1 -7.02 -14.99 -42.39
C MET A 1 -7.27 -13.53 -41.96
N LYS A 2 -8.01 -12.73 -42.74
CA LYS A 2 -8.46 -11.37 -42.37
C LYS A 2 -9.97 -11.27 -42.15
N ARG A 3 -10.74 -12.33 -42.43
CA ARG A 3 -12.21 -12.34 -42.31
C ARG A 3 -12.75 -12.94 -40.99
N LEU A 4 -11.91 -13.60 -40.18
CA LEU A 4 -12.33 -14.17 -38.89
C LEU A 4 -12.30 -13.16 -37.72
N LYS A 5 -11.47 -12.11 -37.80
CA LYS A 5 -11.38 -11.08 -36.74
C LYS A 5 -12.60 -10.13 -36.70
N SER A 6 -13.37 -10.07 -37.78
CA SER A 6 -14.50 -9.15 -37.91
C SER A 6 -15.78 -9.64 -37.23
N ILE A 7 -15.94 -10.96 -37.04
CA ILE A 7 -17.15 -11.53 -36.42
C ILE A 7 -17.07 -11.43 -34.89
N PHE A 8 -15.86 -11.52 -34.33
CA PHE A 8 -15.64 -11.45 -32.89
C PHE A 8 -16.03 -10.08 -32.29
N PHE A 9 -15.84 -9.00 -33.06
CA PHE A 9 -16.18 -7.64 -32.61
C PHE A 9 -17.69 -7.36 -32.63
N VAL A 10 -18.47 -8.04 -33.49
CA VAL A 10 -19.92 -7.81 -33.59
C VAL A 10 -20.68 -8.53 -32.48
N VAL A 11 -20.23 -9.71 -32.05
CA VAL A 11 -20.86 -10.46 -30.95
C VAL A 11 -20.66 -9.78 -29.59
N LEU A 12 -19.50 -9.15 -29.36
CA LEU A 12 -19.22 -8.48 -28.09
C LEU A 12 -20.05 -7.21 -27.87
N SER A 13 -20.39 -6.48 -28.94
CA SER A 13 -21.23 -5.29 -28.88
C SER A 13 -22.72 -5.58 -28.58
N PHE A 14 -23.23 -6.78 -28.91
CA PHE A 14 -24.60 -7.16 -28.55
C PHE A 14 -24.74 -7.59 -27.07
N LEU A 15 -23.65 -8.01 -26.43
CA LEU A 15 -23.69 -8.40 -25.01
C LEU A 15 -23.81 -7.20 -24.06
N ILE A 16 -23.41 -6.00 -24.50
CA ILE A 16 -23.40 -4.78 -23.67
C ILE A 16 -24.76 -4.06 -23.69
N VAL A 17 -25.60 -4.32 -24.70
CA VAL A 17 -26.92 -3.66 -24.84
C VAL A 17 -28.03 -4.44 -24.09
N ALA A 18 -27.81 -5.70 -23.72
CA ALA A 18 -28.83 -6.53 -23.08
C ALA A 18 -28.98 -6.35 -21.55
N THR A 19 -28.11 -5.59 -20.88
CA THR A 19 -28.18 -5.38 -19.42
C THR A 19 -28.72 -4.01 -19.00
N THR A 20 -29.13 -3.17 -19.95
CA THR A 20 -29.60 -1.81 -19.68
C THR A 20 -31.07 -1.60 -20.05
N THR A 21 -31.96 -2.47 -19.58
CA THR A 21 -33.39 -2.15 -19.42
C THR A 21 -34.09 -3.27 -18.67
N ILE A 22 -34.15 -3.15 -17.34
CA ILE A 22 -35.23 -3.76 -16.58
C ILE A 22 -36.06 -2.59 -16.01
N PRO A 23 -37.21 -2.25 -16.60
CA PRO A 23 -38.15 -1.37 -15.95
C PRO A 23 -38.94 -2.22 -14.93
N ILE A 24 -38.57 -2.13 -13.66
CA ILE A 24 -39.43 -2.65 -12.59
C ILE A 24 -40.43 -1.55 -12.26
N TYR A 25 -41.61 -1.63 -12.88
CA TYR A 25 -42.82 -1.02 -12.34
C TYR A 25 -43.55 -2.06 -11.47
N ALA A 26 -44.36 -1.52 -10.55
CA ALA A 26 -45.28 -2.18 -9.61
C ALA A 26 -44.68 -2.62 -8.27
N PHE A 27 -44.88 -1.81 -7.24
CA PHE A 27 -46.04 -1.99 -6.35
C PHE A 27 -46.22 -0.72 -5.49
N GLU A 28 -47.17 0.11 -5.88
CA GLU A 28 -47.83 1.03 -4.96
C GLU A 28 -48.70 0.14 -4.05
N LYS A 29 -48.17 -0.14 -2.86
CA LYS A 29 -48.95 -0.69 -1.77
C LYS A 29 -48.68 0.24 -0.60
N ASP A 30 -49.70 0.97 -0.19
CA ASP A 30 -49.74 1.70 1.07
C ASP A 30 -49.43 0.73 2.21
N ILE A 31 -48.14 0.59 2.48
CA ILE A 31 -47.65 0.12 3.76
C ILE A 31 -47.26 1.43 4.43
N VAL A 32 -48.08 1.88 5.38
CA VAL A 32 -47.61 2.85 6.37
C VAL A 32 -46.55 2.13 7.17
N ILE A 33 -45.34 2.16 6.64
CA ILE A 33 -44.15 1.73 7.34
C ILE A 33 -43.85 2.87 8.30
N ASP A 34 -43.85 2.56 9.59
CA ASP A 34 -43.32 3.45 10.60
C ASP A 34 -41.83 3.67 10.31
N ASN A 35 -41.56 4.69 9.50
CA ASN A 35 -40.22 5.04 9.02
C ASN A 35 -39.28 5.44 10.17
N SER A 36 -39.81 5.68 11.37
CA SER A 36 -38.97 6.00 12.54
C SER A 36 -37.97 4.88 12.86
N LYS A 37 -38.34 3.61 12.65
CA LYS A 37 -37.43 2.47 12.88
C LYS A 37 -36.53 2.16 11.68
N ILE A 38 -36.99 2.46 10.46
CA ILE A 38 -36.21 2.22 9.24
C ILE A 38 -35.13 3.27 9.07
N GLU A 39 -35.42 4.54 9.38
CA GLU A 39 -34.40 5.60 9.38
C GLU A 39 -33.30 5.28 10.39
N ASP A 40 -33.65 4.85 11.61
CA ASP A 40 -32.65 4.43 12.60
C ASP A 40 -31.82 3.22 12.13
N GLU A 41 -32.42 2.17 11.55
CA GLU A 41 -31.67 1.03 11.02
C GLU A 41 -30.83 1.36 9.77
N THR A 42 -31.30 2.23 8.88
CA THR A 42 -30.53 2.65 7.70
C THR A 42 -29.40 3.61 8.07
N VAL A 43 -29.63 4.53 9.03
CA VAL A 43 -28.59 5.39 9.61
C VAL A 43 -27.57 4.56 10.39
N LEU A 44 -28.02 3.58 11.19
CA LEU A 44 -27.14 2.62 11.87
C LEU A 44 -26.36 1.78 10.87
N ARG A 45 -26.94 1.30 9.77
CA ARG A 45 -26.21 0.56 8.71
C ARG A 45 -25.18 1.43 8.01
N ASN A 46 -25.51 2.69 7.70
CA ASN A 46 -24.57 3.65 7.10
C ASN A 46 -23.45 4.08 8.06
N ASN A 47 -23.64 3.94 9.38
CA ASN A 47 -22.67 4.33 10.41
C ASN A 47 -22.17 3.14 11.26
N ARG A 48 -22.43 1.90 10.84
CA ARG A 48 -22.18 0.67 11.62
C ARG A 48 -20.70 0.41 11.85
N TYR A 49 -19.89 0.80 10.89
CA TYR A 49 -18.48 0.49 10.87
C TYR A 49 -17.64 1.76 10.94
N TYR A 50 -16.53 1.69 11.67
CA TYR A 50 -15.47 2.69 11.61
C TYR A 50 -14.12 1.99 11.48
N TYR A 51 -13.11 2.74 11.04
CA TYR A 51 -11.76 2.23 10.90
C TYR A 51 -10.89 2.72 12.04
N ILE A 52 -10.08 1.83 12.60
CA ILE A 52 -8.97 2.17 13.48
C ILE A 52 -7.67 1.72 12.83
N THR A 53 -6.58 2.41 13.16
CA THR A 53 -5.23 2.00 12.78
C THR A 53 -4.45 1.72 14.05
N GLU A 54 -3.92 0.50 14.17
CA GLU A 54 -3.01 0.12 15.25
C GLU A 54 -1.59 0.08 14.68
N LYS A 55 -0.63 0.54 15.48
CA LYS A 55 0.76 0.69 15.07
C LYS A 55 1.61 -0.32 15.83
N ASP A 56 2.37 -1.12 15.09
CA ASP A 56 3.31 -2.06 15.67
C ASP A 56 4.58 -1.34 16.16
N TYR A 57 5.33 -2.01 17.03
CA TYR A 57 6.62 -1.50 17.50
C TYR A 57 7.59 -1.33 16.32
N PRO A 58 8.36 -0.23 16.27
CA PRO A 58 9.37 -0.04 15.24
C PRO A 58 10.41 -1.15 15.24
N LYS A 59 10.71 -1.68 14.05
CA LYS A 59 11.78 -2.66 13.83
C LYS A 59 12.91 -1.99 13.07
N THR A 60 14.14 -2.12 13.56
CA THR A 60 15.32 -1.47 12.97
C THR A 60 16.30 -2.51 12.47
N TYR A 61 16.86 -2.27 11.29
CA TYR A 61 17.80 -3.14 10.60
C TYR A 61 18.97 -2.31 10.08
N TYR A 62 20.13 -2.93 9.93
CA TYR A 62 21.36 -2.25 9.53
C TYR A 62 22.04 -3.00 8.38
N LYS A 63 22.62 -2.24 7.45
CA LYS A 63 23.38 -2.76 6.33
C LYS A 63 24.60 -1.90 6.09
N GLU A 64 25.78 -2.49 6.27
CA GLU A 64 27.03 -1.90 5.81
C GLU A 64 27.00 -1.73 4.28
N LEU A 65 27.40 -0.55 3.84
CA LEU A 65 27.47 -0.16 2.43
C LEU A 65 28.91 0.20 2.10
N SER A 66 29.41 -0.33 0.99
CA SER A 66 30.72 0.06 0.46
C SER A 66 30.56 0.71 -0.90
N SER A 67 31.25 1.82 -1.06
CA SER A 67 31.45 2.52 -2.33
C SER A 67 32.17 1.67 -3.39
N SER A 68 32.88 0.62 -2.96
CA SER A 68 33.50 -0.36 -3.85
C SER A 68 32.54 -1.44 -4.38
N ASP A 69 31.30 -1.53 -3.87
CA ASP A 69 30.30 -2.49 -4.38
C ASP A 69 29.76 -2.03 -5.75
N PRO A 70 30.07 -2.74 -6.85
CA PRO A 70 29.60 -2.36 -8.19
C PRO A 70 28.09 -2.56 -8.38
N SER A 71 27.43 -3.25 -7.44
CA SER A 71 26.01 -3.60 -7.45
C SER A 71 25.23 -2.98 -6.28
N LEU A 72 25.74 -1.88 -5.71
CA LEU A 72 25.24 -1.30 -4.47
C LEU A 72 23.72 -1.05 -4.43
N SER A 73 23.14 -0.49 -5.50
CA SER A 73 21.69 -0.27 -5.58
C SER A 73 20.91 -1.59 -5.48
N ASN A 74 21.41 -2.64 -6.12
CA ASN A 74 20.83 -3.98 -6.05
C ASN A 74 21.02 -4.61 -4.65
N THR A 75 22.18 -4.41 -4.02
CA THR A 75 22.44 -4.82 -2.63
C THR A 75 21.45 -4.19 -1.65
N ILE A 76 21.18 -2.87 -1.80
CA ILE A 76 20.18 -2.16 -0.99
C ILE A 76 18.78 -2.70 -1.26
N GLN A 77 18.42 -2.91 -2.54
CA GLN A 77 17.10 -3.44 -2.89
C GLN A 77 16.85 -4.82 -2.28
N ILE A 78 17.78 -5.77 -2.45
CA ILE A 78 17.67 -7.13 -1.88
C ILE A 78 17.55 -7.06 -0.36
N PHE A 79 18.30 -6.17 0.29
CA PHE A 79 18.20 -6.00 1.74
C PHE A 79 16.80 -5.52 2.16
N LEU A 80 16.22 -4.56 1.43
CA LEU A 80 14.87 -4.09 1.68
C LEU A 80 13.82 -5.17 1.39
N ASP A 81 14.00 -5.96 0.33
CA ASP A 81 13.12 -7.09 -0.02
C ASP A 81 13.02 -8.11 1.13
N ILE A 82 14.15 -8.43 1.77
CA ILE A 82 14.20 -9.36 2.91
C ILE A 82 13.41 -8.83 4.11
N ILE A 83 13.50 -7.53 4.38
CA ILE A 83 12.90 -6.94 5.59
C ILE A 83 11.39 -6.73 5.44
N ILE A 84 10.95 -6.33 4.25
CA ILE A 84 9.59 -5.82 4.03
C ILE A 84 8.73 -6.88 3.31
N SER A 85 9.34 -7.95 2.77
CA SER A 85 8.66 -9.12 2.18
C SER A 85 7.51 -8.72 1.23
N LYS A 86 7.77 -7.73 0.37
CA LYS A 86 6.83 -7.22 -0.63
C LYS A 86 7.15 -7.80 -1.99
N ALA A 87 6.10 -8.05 -2.76
CA ALA A 87 6.23 -8.45 -4.16
C ALA A 87 6.55 -7.25 -5.08
N TYR A 88 6.17 -6.02 -4.70
CA TYR A 88 6.33 -4.82 -5.54
C TYR A 88 6.63 -3.58 -4.71
N TRP A 89 7.63 -2.81 -5.14
CA TRP A 89 7.96 -1.50 -4.56
C TRP A 89 7.34 -0.36 -5.36
N PRO A 90 6.89 0.72 -4.69
CA PRO A 90 6.57 1.98 -5.36
C PRO A 90 7.79 2.52 -6.13
N ALA A 91 7.56 3.12 -7.30
CA ALA A 91 8.62 3.73 -8.13
C ALA A 91 9.44 4.79 -7.38
N SER A 92 8.82 5.49 -6.43
CA SER A 92 9.50 6.44 -5.54
C SER A 92 10.56 5.78 -4.66
N VAL A 93 10.31 4.56 -4.18
CA VAL A 93 11.30 3.81 -3.37
C VAL A 93 12.47 3.37 -4.24
N PHE A 94 12.21 2.85 -5.45
CA PHE A 94 13.29 2.53 -6.40
C PHE A 94 14.15 3.73 -6.75
N THR A 95 13.52 4.89 -6.94
CA THR A 95 14.25 6.15 -7.21
C THR A 95 15.16 6.51 -6.05
N THR A 96 14.69 6.38 -4.80
CA THR A 96 15.50 6.59 -3.60
C THR A 96 16.66 5.59 -3.51
N ILE A 97 16.43 4.31 -3.79
CA ILE A 97 17.49 3.28 -3.78
C ILE A 97 18.60 3.65 -4.77
N MET A 98 18.21 4.00 -6.00
CA MET A 98 19.17 4.42 -7.04
C MET A 98 19.90 5.70 -6.64
N HIS A 99 19.21 6.65 -6.02
CA HIS A 99 19.81 7.89 -5.54
C HIS A 99 20.84 7.64 -4.44
N ILE A 100 20.52 6.83 -3.43
CA ILE A 100 21.46 6.43 -2.36
C ILE A 100 22.69 5.73 -2.96
N GLY A 101 22.47 4.78 -3.89
CA GLY A 101 23.57 4.07 -4.56
C GLY A 101 24.51 5.03 -5.30
N ASN A 102 23.97 5.97 -6.06
CA ASN A 102 24.75 6.98 -6.77
C ASN A 102 25.48 7.94 -5.82
N GLU A 103 24.84 8.36 -4.72
CA GLU A 103 25.45 9.25 -3.73
C GLU A 103 26.69 8.59 -3.11
N ILE A 104 26.58 7.34 -2.70
CA ILE A 104 27.69 6.58 -2.13
C ILE A 104 28.84 6.42 -3.14
N TYR A 105 28.53 6.05 -4.38
CA TYR A 105 29.55 5.87 -5.41
C TYR A 105 30.26 7.19 -5.77
N ASN A 106 29.49 8.24 -6.04
CA ASN A 106 30.03 9.53 -6.49
C ASN A 106 30.89 10.23 -5.42
N PHE A 107 30.56 10.02 -4.13
CA PHE A 107 31.31 10.59 -3.02
C PHE A 107 32.32 9.62 -2.41
N ASN A 108 32.54 8.45 -3.01
CA ASN A 108 33.43 7.38 -2.52
C ASN A 108 33.24 7.13 -1.02
N MET A 109 31.98 6.91 -0.64
CA MET A 109 31.51 6.98 0.74
C MET A 109 31.12 5.60 1.28
N ASP A 110 32.02 4.95 2.01
CA ASP A 110 31.65 3.78 2.81
C ASP A 110 30.82 4.20 4.04
N GLY A 111 29.94 3.32 4.51
CA GLY A 111 28.99 3.70 5.54
C GLY A 111 28.00 2.62 5.93
N GLU A 112 26.89 3.04 6.53
CA GLU A 112 25.82 2.16 6.97
C GLU A 112 24.46 2.73 6.58
N LEU A 113 23.57 1.86 6.13
CA LEU A 113 22.16 2.17 5.98
C LEU A 113 21.40 1.55 7.15
N LYS A 114 20.78 2.43 7.95
CA LYS A 114 19.82 2.04 8.97
C LYS A 114 18.42 2.13 8.39
N VAL A 115 17.66 1.05 8.51
CA VAL A 115 16.30 0.93 8.01
C VAL A 115 15.37 0.70 9.18
N THR A 116 14.52 1.68 9.48
CA THR A 116 13.47 1.56 10.49
C THR A 116 12.14 1.35 9.79
N THR A 117 11.41 0.29 10.17
CA THR A 117 10.09 -0.02 9.61
C THR A 117 9.04 -0.01 10.71
N VAL A 118 7.83 0.42 10.37
CA VAL A 118 6.70 0.39 11.28
C VAL A 118 5.44 -0.04 10.52
N GLU A 119 4.83 -1.12 10.97
CA GLU A 119 3.59 -1.64 10.41
C GLU A 119 2.37 -0.95 11.02
N HIS A 120 1.41 -0.60 10.17
CA HIS A 120 0.18 0.08 10.52
C HIS A 120 -0.97 -0.80 10.05
N ASN A 121 -1.55 -1.54 11.00
CA ASN A 121 -2.61 -2.50 10.78
C ASN A 121 -3.96 -1.80 10.89
N VAL A 122 -4.72 -1.80 9.79
CA VAL A 122 -6.05 -1.19 9.75
C VAL A 122 -7.11 -2.24 10.06
N TYR A 123 -8.00 -1.91 10.99
CA TYR A 123 -9.13 -2.75 11.36
C TYR A 123 -10.43 -2.01 11.10
N ARG A 124 -11.40 -2.72 10.53
CA ARG A 124 -12.81 -2.29 10.53
C ARG A 124 -13.44 -2.80 11.81
N VAL A 125 -14.04 -1.89 12.59
CA VAL A 125 -14.69 -2.21 13.86
C VAL A 125 -16.19 -2.05 13.71
N ASP A 126 -16.95 -3.08 14.11
CA ASP A 126 -18.40 -2.99 14.24
C ASP A 126 -18.75 -2.26 15.54
N ARG A 127 -19.49 -1.15 15.46
CA ARG A 127 -19.87 -0.34 16.63
C ARG A 127 -20.79 -1.06 17.60
N LEU A 128 -21.57 -2.03 17.12
CA LEU A 128 -22.57 -2.72 17.93
C LEU A 128 -21.98 -3.90 18.69
N THR A 129 -21.05 -4.64 18.05
CA THR A 129 -20.46 -5.86 18.63
C THR A 129 -19.04 -5.65 19.16
N GLY A 130 -18.36 -4.56 18.76
CA GLY A 130 -16.95 -4.33 19.06
C GLY A 130 -15.99 -5.24 18.28
N GLU A 131 -16.51 -6.07 17.37
CA GLU A 131 -15.72 -7.00 16.57
C GLU A 131 -14.73 -6.24 15.68
N LYS A 132 -13.45 -6.65 15.72
CA LYS A 132 -12.37 -6.09 14.91
C LYS A 132 -12.02 -7.04 13.78
N ILE A 133 -12.15 -6.57 12.54
CA ILE A 133 -11.78 -7.32 11.33
C ILE A 133 -10.58 -6.63 10.69
N TYR A 134 -9.48 -7.37 10.49
CA TYR A 134 -8.29 -6.87 9.81
C TYR A 134 -8.54 -6.59 8.33
N ILE A 135 -8.04 -5.45 7.84
CA ILE A 135 -8.23 -4.95 6.49
C ILE A 135 -6.86 -4.75 5.83
N ARG A 136 -6.41 -5.78 5.11
CA ARG A 136 -5.06 -5.83 4.53
C ARG A 136 -4.79 -4.72 3.52
N ASP A 137 -5.72 -4.50 2.59
CA ASP A 137 -5.62 -3.51 1.50
C ASP A 137 -5.59 -2.04 1.97
N LYS A 138 -5.99 -1.78 3.22
CA LYS A 138 -5.86 -0.47 3.86
C LYS A 138 -4.67 -0.36 4.81
N SER A 139 -4.09 -1.50 5.17
CA SER A 139 -2.90 -1.53 6.02
C SER A 139 -1.68 -1.08 5.22
N TYR A 140 -0.70 -0.53 5.92
CA TYR A 140 0.50 -0.01 5.28
C TYR A 140 1.71 -0.12 6.21
N GLN A 141 2.90 -0.01 5.63
CA GLN A 141 4.14 0.02 6.38
C GLN A 141 4.87 1.32 6.06
N THR A 142 5.29 2.05 7.08
CA THR A 142 6.19 3.20 6.90
C THR A 142 7.63 2.74 7.03
N ILE A 143 8.48 3.23 6.15
CA ILE A 143 9.91 2.94 6.15
C ILE A 143 10.68 4.26 6.29
N LEU A 144 11.76 4.22 7.06
CA LEU A 144 12.71 5.30 7.21
C LEU A 144 14.10 4.73 6.91
N LEU A 145 14.73 5.27 5.88
CA LEU A 145 16.08 4.94 5.44
C LEU A 145 16.99 6.07 5.92
N GLU A 146 17.91 5.78 6.84
CA GLU A 146 18.88 6.74 7.36
C GLU A 146 20.28 6.32 6.88
N LEU A 147 20.93 7.20 6.13
CA LEU A 147 22.25 6.96 5.57
C LEU A 147 23.31 7.60 6.46
N PHE A 148 24.30 6.79 6.84
CA PHE A 148 25.43 7.21 7.63
C PHE A 148 26.72 7.00 6.85
N ARG A 149 27.61 8.00 6.90
CA ARG A 149 28.97 7.95 6.35
C ARG A 149 29.94 7.48 7.43
N ARG A 150 30.87 6.62 7.07
CA ARG A 150 32.01 6.27 7.93
C ARG A 150 33.10 7.34 7.83
N THR A 151 33.53 7.81 8.99
CA THR A 151 34.62 8.77 9.19
C THR A 151 35.65 8.18 10.16
N SER A 152 36.79 8.86 10.35
CA SER A 152 37.79 8.48 11.36
C SER A 152 37.24 8.51 12.79
N SER A 153 36.21 9.31 13.06
CA SER A 153 35.55 9.46 14.37
C SER A 153 34.34 8.54 14.56
N GLY A 154 33.94 7.76 13.56
CA GLY A 154 32.76 6.89 13.62
C GLY A 154 31.76 7.15 12.49
N LEU A 155 30.48 6.87 12.74
CA LEU A 155 29.40 7.09 11.78
C LEU A 155 28.83 8.51 11.91
N GLU A 156 28.74 9.22 10.79
CA GLU A 156 28.18 10.56 10.68
C GLU A 156 26.86 10.49 9.86
N TYR A 157 25.79 11.09 10.38
CA TYR A 157 24.51 11.13 9.68
C TYR A 157 24.60 12.01 8.42
N VAL A 158 24.16 11.47 7.29
CA VAL A 158 24.15 12.17 6.00
C VAL A 158 22.75 12.70 5.70
N ARG A 159 21.78 11.78 5.62
CA ARG A 159 20.41 12.09 5.15
C ARG A 159 19.45 10.97 5.52
N SER A 160 18.16 11.28 5.50
CA SER A 160 17.10 10.29 5.61
C SER A 160 16.04 10.43 4.51
N TYR A 161 15.38 9.30 4.24
CA TYR A 161 14.30 9.17 3.28
C TYR A 161 13.17 8.39 3.93
N SER A 162 11.94 8.85 3.77
CA SER A 162 10.77 8.14 4.29
C SER A 162 9.78 7.80 3.19
N HIS A 163 9.23 6.59 3.26
CA HIS A 163 8.19 6.14 2.35
C HIS A 163 7.09 5.40 3.10
N THR A 164 5.87 5.49 2.56
CA THR A 164 4.73 4.70 3.00
C THR A 164 4.41 3.67 1.91
N ILE A 165 4.28 2.41 2.32
CA ILE A 165 4.10 1.26 1.44
C ILE A 165 2.79 0.56 1.79
N TYR A 166 1.79 0.72 0.92
CA TYR A 166 0.49 0.06 1.05
C TYR A 166 0.57 -1.41 0.62
N TYR A 167 -0.22 -2.29 1.26
CA TYR A 167 -0.28 -3.73 0.96
C TYR A 167 -1.18 -4.09 -0.22
#